data_AF-A0FJ30-F1
#
_entry.id   AF-A0FJ30-F1
#
_cell.length_a   1.000
_cell.length_b   1.000
_cell.length_c   1.000
_cell.angle_alpha   90.00
_cell.angle_beta   90.00
_cell.angle_gamma   90.00
#
_symmetry.space_group_name_H-M   'P 1'
#
loop_
_entity.id
_entity.type
_entity.pdbx_description
1 polymer ?
#
loop_
_entity_poly.entity_id
_entity_poly.type
_entity_poly.pdbx_seq_one_letter_code
_entity_poly.pdbx_strand_id
1 'polypeptide(L)'
;EIYARTGDIELVKRSLPALLKEHEFWNSDIHKVNISDAQGCTRTLNRYYARWNKPRPESSTMDKASASKFTTVSEKQHFYRELASAAESGWDFSTRWMRHPPNFTTLSTTSVIPVDLNAFLLGMELNIAFFANVTGDNRTAEHFLQISDVRKEAINSVFWNANMKQWLDSWLSNTTHEKVQVWDTLHQNQNVFASNFVPLWMKPFYSDALLVSDVLKSLKTSGLLRAAGVATSLSDSGQQWDFPNGWAPLQHMLVEG
;
A
#
# COMPACT_ATOMS: atom_id res chain seq x y z
N GLU A 1 -8.99 13.08 -13.31
CA GLU A 1 -10.43 13.40 -13.41
C GLU A 1 -10.73 14.86 -13.73
N ILE A 2 -10.28 15.84 -12.91
CA ILE A 2 -10.59 17.28 -13.14
C ILE A 2 -10.19 17.73 -14.55
N TYR A 3 -8.96 17.42 -14.99
CA TYR A 3 -8.51 17.73 -16.35
C TYR A 3 -9.40 17.09 -17.43
N ALA A 4 -9.78 15.82 -17.27
CA ALA A 4 -10.63 15.12 -18.24
C ALA A 4 -12.02 15.76 -18.40
N ARG A 5 -12.52 16.47 -17.38
CA ARG A 5 -13.80 17.19 -17.42
C ARG A 5 -13.68 18.63 -17.93
N THR A 6 -12.54 19.27 -17.73
CA THR A 6 -12.37 20.71 -17.92
C THR A 6 -11.49 21.08 -19.11
N GLY A 7 -10.57 20.20 -19.51
CA GLY A 7 -9.50 20.52 -20.46
C GLY A 7 -8.50 21.56 -19.94
N ASP A 8 -8.45 21.82 -18.63
CA ASP A 8 -7.57 22.85 -18.05
C ASP A 8 -6.10 22.41 -18.07
N ILE A 9 -5.40 22.77 -19.16
CA ILE A 9 -3.98 22.48 -19.36
C ILE A 9 -3.10 23.22 -18.34
N GLU A 10 -3.50 24.40 -17.88
CA GLU A 10 -2.72 25.19 -16.91
C GLU A 10 -2.73 24.53 -15.53
N LEU A 11 -3.85 23.93 -15.13
CA LEU A 11 -3.89 23.06 -13.95
C LEU A 11 -2.87 21.91 -14.07
N VAL A 12 -2.83 21.23 -15.23
CA VAL A 12 -1.88 20.12 -15.46
C VAL A 12 -0.44 20.59 -15.35
N LYS A 13 -0.09 21.70 -16.02
CA LYS A 13 1.27 22.29 -15.95
C LYS A 13 1.68 22.63 -14.53
N ARG A 14 0.77 23.16 -13.72
CA ARG A 14 1.03 23.51 -12.31
C ARG A 14 1.12 22.28 -11.41
N SER A 15 0.38 21.21 -11.72
CA SER A 15 0.36 19.98 -10.93
C SER A 15 1.56 19.07 -11.18
N LEU A 16 2.08 19.02 -12.42
CA LEU A 16 3.16 18.10 -12.79
C LEU A 16 4.42 18.22 -11.90
N PRO A 17 4.96 19.42 -11.59
CA PRO A 17 6.11 19.54 -10.70
C PRO A 17 5.86 19.03 -9.28
N ALA A 18 4.63 19.18 -8.77
CA ALA A 18 4.26 18.68 -7.44
C ALA A 18 4.21 17.14 -7.43
N LEU A 19 3.65 16.52 -8.47
CA LEU A 19 3.63 15.06 -8.63
C LEU A 19 5.04 14.47 -8.73
N LEU A 20 5.93 15.11 -9.50
CA LEU A 20 7.33 14.68 -9.60
C LEU A 20 8.02 14.72 -8.23
N LYS A 21 7.82 15.80 -7.47
CA LYS A 21 8.37 15.96 -6.12
C LYS A 21 7.80 14.95 -5.13
N GLU A 22 6.52 14.64 -5.21
CA GLU A 22 5.89 13.62 -4.36
C GLU A 22 6.40 12.21 -4.72
N HIS A 23 6.56 11.92 -6.02
CA HIS A 23 7.17 10.68 -6.48
C HIS A 23 8.61 10.53 -5.96
N GLU A 24 9.41 11.60 -5.96
CA GLU A 24 10.76 11.61 -5.36
C GLU A 24 10.72 11.34 -3.85
N PHE A 25 9.74 11.89 -3.12
CA PHE A 25 9.55 11.62 -1.70
C PHE A 25 9.31 10.13 -1.44
N TRP A 26 8.35 9.53 -2.15
CA TRP A 26 8.06 8.10 -2.02
C TRP A 26 9.24 7.24 -2.47
N ASN A 27 10.02 7.69 -3.45
CA ASN A 27 11.26 7.03 -3.88
C ASN A 27 12.51 7.50 -3.10
N SER A 28 12.36 8.00 -1.88
CA SER A 28 13.49 8.22 -0.97
C SER A 28 13.90 6.93 -0.25
N ASP A 29 15.11 6.90 0.30
CA ASP A 29 15.72 5.67 0.84
C ASP A 29 14.95 5.03 2.00
N ILE A 30 14.14 5.80 2.74
CA ILE A 30 13.38 5.26 3.88
C ILE A 30 12.11 4.51 3.46
N HIS A 31 11.53 4.90 2.33
CA HIS A 31 10.30 4.34 1.77
C HIS A 31 10.59 3.24 0.77
N LYS A 32 11.69 3.31 0.02
CA LYS A 32 12.10 2.26 -0.92
C LYS A 32 12.56 1.01 -0.20
N VAL A 33 12.15 -0.14 -0.74
CA VAL A 33 12.59 -1.47 -0.35
C VAL A 33 12.97 -2.22 -1.62
N ASN A 34 14.17 -2.80 -1.62
CA ASN A 34 14.61 -3.70 -2.68
C ASN A 34 14.35 -5.14 -2.25
N ILE A 35 13.68 -5.90 -3.11
CA ILE A 35 13.37 -7.32 -2.91
C ILE A 35 13.95 -8.11 -4.07
N SER A 36 14.74 -9.14 -3.80
CA SER A 36 15.02 -10.18 -4.80
C SER A 36 13.80 -11.08 -4.90
N ASP A 37 13.11 -11.07 -6.04
CA ASP A 37 11.94 -11.90 -6.27
C ASP A 37 12.31 -13.39 -6.49
N ALA A 38 11.29 -14.23 -6.70
CA ALA A 38 11.44 -15.66 -6.92
C ALA A 38 12.30 -16.01 -8.16
N GLN A 39 12.43 -15.08 -9.11
CA GLN A 39 13.23 -15.23 -10.31
C GLN A 39 14.66 -14.69 -10.13
N GLY A 40 15.00 -14.21 -8.94
CA GLY A 40 16.30 -13.59 -8.64
C GLY A 40 16.44 -12.17 -9.18
N CYS A 41 15.35 -11.54 -9.64
CA CYS A 41 15.35 -10.16 -10.09
C CYS A 41 15.13 -9.21 -8.91
N THR A 42 15.93 -8.16 -8.82
CA THR A 42 15.71 -7.10 -7.83
C THR A 42 14.53 -6.24 -8.26
N ARG A 43 13.48 -6.23 -7.43
CA ARG A 43 12.28 -5.40 -7.55
C ARG A 43 12.30 -4.31 -6.49
N THR A 44 12.02 -3.08 -6.90
CA THR A 44 11.90 -1.94 -5.98
C THR A 44 10.44 -1.67 -5.71
N LEU A 45 10.07 -1.68 -4.43
CA LEU A 45 8.72 -1.39 -3.94
C LEU A 45 8.81 -0.38 -2.79
N ASN A 46 7.66 0.07 -2.31
CA ASN A 46 7.59 1.11 -1.28
C ASN A 46 6.81 0.63 -0.06
N ARG A 47 7.13 1.23 1.09
CA ARG A 47 6.43 1.05 2.37
C ARG A 47 6.07 2.39 3.00
N TYR A 48 5.10 2.37 3.90
CA TYR A 48 4.84 3.48 4.81
C TYR A 48 5.96 3.56 5.86
N TYR A 49 6.46 4.77 6.08
CA TYR A 49 7.50 5.07 7.06
C TYR A 49 7.42 6.54 7.46
N ALA A 50 6.65 6.84 8.50
CA ALA A 50 6.56 8.20 9.02
C ALA A 50 7.81 8.55 9.83
N ARG A 51 8.48 9.69 9.60
CA ARG A 51 9.64 10.15 10.40
C ARG A 51 9.27 10.76 11.78
N TRP A 52 8.24 10.26 12.45
CA TRP A 52 7.80 10.64 13.81
C TRP A 52 7.86 9.52 14.90
N ASN A 53 8.81 9.56 15.86
CA ASN A 53 8.99 8.51 16.90
C ASN A 53 8.62 8.97 18.31
N LYS A 54 7.66 9.89 18.38
CA LYS A 54 7.08 10.43 19.61
C LYS A 54 5.58 10.16 19.57
N PRO A 55 4.85 10.30 20.69
CA PRO A 55 3.39 10.29 20.64
C PRO A 55 2.90 11.29 19.58
N ARG A 56 1.95 10.89 18.73
CA ARG A 56 1.38 11.78 17.72
C ARG A 56 0.67 12.94 18.42
N PRO A 57 0.87 14.21 18.01
CA PRO A 57 0.31 15.35 18.74
C PRO A 57 -1.22 15.29 18.92
N GLU A 58 -1.93 14.85 17.89
CA GLU A 58 -3.40 14.72 17.86
C GLU A 58 -3.93 13.52 18.68
N SER A 59 -3.08 12.55 19.00
CA SER A 59 -3.43 11.32 19.72
C SER A 59 -2.54 11.05 20.94
N SER A 60 -1.87 12.08 21.48
CA SER A 60 -0.73 11.94 22.40
C SER A 60 -1.04 11.08 23.64
N THR A 61 -2.21 11.29 24.26
CA THR A 61 -2.62 10.56 25.47
C THR A 61 -2.84 9.08 25.18
N MET A 62 -3.48 8.75 24.05
CA MET A 62 -3.77 7.37 23.64
C MET A 62 -2.49 6.62 23.23
N ASP A 63 -1.60 7.30 22.50
CA ASP A 63 -0.31 6.73 22.10
C ASP A 63 0.55 6.42 23.35
N LYS A 64 0.63 7.34 24.31
CA LYS A 64 1.36 7.13 25.57
C LYS A 64 0.77 5.99 26.40
N ALA A 65 -0.56 5.91 26.48
CA ALA A 65 -1.25 4.83 27.18
C ALA A 65 -0.96 3.47 26.52
N SER A 66 -1.00 3.40 25.19
CA SER A 66 -0.67 2.17 24.45
C SER A 66 0.80 1.77 24.63
N ALA A 67 1.70 2.76 24.63
CA ALA A 67 3.13 2.55 24.81
C ALA A 67 3.54 2.25 26.26
N SER A 68 2.64 2.37 27.25
CA SER A 68 2.97 2.10 28.65
C SER A 68 3.32 0.63 28.91
N LYS A 69 2.95 -0.26 27.98
CA LYS A 69 3.26 -1.70 27.98
C LYS A 69 4.74 -2.00 27.70
N PHE A 70 5.47 -1.05 27.11
CA PHE A 70 6.91 -1.17 26.89
C PHE A 70 7.69 -0.57 28.05
N THR A 71 8.85 -1.15 28.35
CA THR A 71 9.67 -0.71 29.48
C THR A 71 10.74 0.28 29.04
N THR A 72 11.39 0.05 27.90
CA THR A 72 12.51 0.88 27.44
C THR A 72 12.06 2.08 26.60
N VAL A 73 12.88 3.13 26.60
CA VAL A 73 12.66 4.30 25.73
C VAL A 73 12.74 3.92 24.26
N SER A 74 13.65 3.01 23.89
CA SER A 74 13.84 2.55 22.52
C SER A 74 12.60 1.82 21.99
N GLU A 75 12.06 0.87 22.75
CA GLU A 75 10.83 0.17 22.37
C GLU A 75 9.64 1.12 22.21
N LYS A 76 9.50 2.10 23.12
CA LYS A 76 8.45 3.13 23.00
C LYS A 76 8.61 3.97 21.74
N GLN A 77 9.83 4.42 21.45
CA GLN A 77 10.12 5.20 20.25
C GLN A 77 9.86 4.41 18.96
N HIS A 78 10.25 3.13 18.95
CA HIS A 78 9.93 2.22 17.85
C HIS A 78 8.41 2.07 17.70
N PHE A 79 7.70 1.77 18.78
CA PHE A 79 6.25 1.65 18.74
C PHE A 79 5.55 2.94 18.26
N TYR A 80 6.00 4.12 18.70
CA TYR A 80 5.47 5.40 18.20
C TYR A 80 5.70 5.59 16.70
N ARG A 81 6.84 5.13 16.17
CA ARG A 81 7.12 5.11 14.72
C ARG A 81 6.12 4.21 13.99
N GLU A 82 5.80 3.04 14.54
CA GLU A 82 4.82 2.12 13.97
C GLU A 82 3.41 2.74 13.96
N LEU A 83 3.02 3.43 15.04
CA LEU A 83 1.73 4.14 15.12
C LEU A 83 1.64 5.26 14.07
N ALA A 84 2.68 6.10 13.98
CA ALA A 84 2.72 7.19 13.01
C ALA A 84 2.71 6.68 11.56
N SER A 85 3.37 5.56 11.29
CA SER A 85 3.40 4.96 9.95
C SER A 85 2.05 4.29 9.62
N ALA A 86 1.33 3.73 10.60
CA ALA A 86 -0.03 3.24 10.38
C ALA A 86 -0.99 4.40 10.08
N ALA A 87 -0.82 5.56 10.73
CA ALA A 87 -1.57 6.77 10.38
C ALA A 87 -1.23 7.28 8.97
N GLU A 88 0.04 7.25 8.55
CA GLU A 88 0.46 7.58 7.17
C GLU A 88 -0.20 6.67 6.13
N SER A 89 -0.48 5.41 6.49
CA SER A 89 -1.18 4.46 5.60
C SER A 89 -2.67 4.79 5.40
N GLY A 90 -3.25 5.61 6.27
CA GLY A 90 -4.69 5.83 6.37
C GLY A 90 -5.45 4.70 7.08
N TRP A 91 -4.79 3.60 7.47
CA TRP A 91 -5.38 2.45 8.17
C TRP A 91 -4.96 2.39 9.66
N ASP A 92 -5.22 3.44 10.45
CA ASP A 92 -4.92 3.48 11.89
C ASP A 92 -6.15 3.14 12.75
N PHE A 93 -6.33 1.94 13.29
CA PHE A 93 -5.46 0.78 13.15
C PHE A 93 -6.21 -0.43 12.61
N SER A 94 -5.42 -1.45 12.27
CA SER A 94 -5.87 -2.70 11.68
C SER A 94 -4.94 -3.83 12.10
N THR A 95 -5.47 -5.04 12.22
CA THR A 95 -4.71 -6.29 12.33
C THR A 95 -3.75 -6.50 11.15
N ARG A 96 -4.00 -5.83 10.01
CA ARG A 96 -3.10 -5.78 8.84
C ARG A 96 -1.65 -5.46 9.21
N TRP A 97 -1.45 -4.61 10.21
CA TRP A 97 -0.15 -4.11 10.64
C TRP A 97 0.43 -4.85 11.84
N MET A 98 -0.21 -5.90 12.34
CA MET A 98 0.21 -6.60 13.56
C MET A 98 0.87 -7.95 13.25
N ARG A 99 2.04 -8.21 13.82
CA ARG A 99 2.71 -9.53 13.68
C ARG A 99 1.93 -10.65 14.37
N HIS A 100 1.28 -10.36 15.48
CA HIS A 100 0.48 -11.32 16.25
C HIS A 100 -0.90 -10.73 16.54
N PRO A 101 -1.80 -10.65 15.54
CA PRO A 101 -3.12 -10.10 15.75
C PRO A 101 -3.93 -10.93 16.77
N PRO A 102 -4.77 -10.31 17.61
CA PRO A 102 -5.08 -8.88 17.67
C PRO A 102 -4.18 -8.08 18.63
N ASN A 103 -2.96 -8.54 18.95
CA ASN A 103 -2.09 -7.87 19.91
C ASN A 103 -1.53 -6.55 19.36
N PHE A 104 -2.12 -5.45 19.80
CA PHE A 104 -1.75 -4.09 19.39
C PHE A 104 -0.28 -3.73 19.63
N THR A 105 0.39 -4.31 20.63
CA THR A 105 1.82 -4.03 20.88
C THR A 105 2.75 -4.65 19.84
N THR A 106 2.21 -5.47 18.93
CA THR A 106 2.95 -6.13 17.85
C THR A 106 2.80 -5.40 16.52
N LEU A 107 2.34 -4.14 16.55
CA LEU A 107 2.31 -3.26 15.41
C LEU A 107 3.72 -3.19 14.79
N SER A 108 3.80 -3.39 13.48
CA SER A 108 5.05 -3.46 12.71
C SER A 108 4.82 -2.95 11.29
N THR A 109 4.05 -1.88 11.15
CA THR A 109 3.72 -1.18 9.89
C THR A 109 4.94 -0.94 9.01
N THR A 110 6.06 -0.48 9.57
CA THR A 110 7.29 -0.20 8.81
C THR A 110 7.96 -1.47 8.28
N SER A 111 7.53 -2.64 8.74
CA SER A 111 7.96 -3.95 8.25
C SER A 111 6.97 -4.57 7.27
N VAL A 112 5.99 -3.82 6.78
CA VAL A 112 5.07 -4.25 5.72
C VAL A 112 5.38 -3.49 4.45
N ILE A 113 5.40 -4.21 3.33
CA ILE A 113 5.35 -3.65 1.98
C ILE A 113 3.91 -3.82 1.50
N PRO A 114 3.10 -2.74 1.53
CA PRO A 114 1.68 -2.86 1.33
C PRO A 114 1.32 -2.75 -0.16
N VAL A 115 0.41 -3.61 -0.59
CA VAL A 115 0.02 -3.72 -2.00
C VAL A 115 -0.68 -2.45 -2.50
N ASP A 116 -1.53 -1.85 -1.67
CA ASP A 116 -2.30 -0.65 -2.02
C ASP A 116 -1.41 0.57 -2.25
N LEU A 117 -0.42 0.84 -1.39
CA LEU A 117 0.56 1.91 -1.63
C LEU A 117 1.23 1.75 -3.00
N ASN A 118 1.66 0.54 -3.32
CA ASN A 118 2.37 0.29 -4.58
C ASN A 118 1.41 0.39 -5.78
N ALA A 119 0.12 0.04 -5.63
CA ALA A 119 -0.90 0.33 -6.63
C ALA A 119 -1.11 1.85 -6.81
N PHE A 120 -1.14 2.63 -5.72
CA PHE A 120 -1.28 4.09 -5.81
C PHE A 120 -0.08 4.74 -6.49
N LEU A 121 1.13 4.28 -6.20
CA LEU A 121 2.34 4.77 -6.87
C LEU A 121 2.36 4.40 -8.35
N LEU A 122 1.86 3.22 -8.75
CA LEU A 122 1.65 2.89 -10.15
C LEU A 122 0.69 3.88 -10.82
N GLY A 123 -0.43 4.19 -10.16
CA GLY A 123 -1.38 5.20 -10.62
C GLY A 123 -0.75 6.58 -10.75
N MET A 124 0.08 6.98 -9.79
CA MET A 124 0.84 8.24 -9.83
C MET A 124 1.79 8.28 -11.02
N GLU A 125 2.56 7.22 -11.27
CA GLU A 125 3.50 7.13 -12.40
C GLU A 125 2.77 7.24 -13.74
N LEU A 126 1.65 6.53 -13.91
CA LEU A 126 0.81 6.63 -15.11
C LEU A 126 0.21 8.03 -15.28
N ASN A 127 -0.20 8.67 -14.19
CA ASN A 127 -0.73 10.04 -14.22
C ASN A 127 0.36 11.07 -14.57
N ILE A 128 1.59 10.91 -14.06
CA ILE A 128 2.74 11.74 -14.44
C ILE A 128 3.01 11.60 -15.94
N ALA A 129 3.05 10.36 -16.44
CA ALA A 129 3.25 10.13 -17.87
C ALA A 129 2.16 10.80 -18.74
N PHE A 130 0.90 10.66 -18.32
CA PHE A 130 -0.23 11.31 -18.99
C PHE A 130 -0.13 12.84 -18.95
N PHE A 131 0.20 13.43 -17.80
CA PHE A 131 0.34 14.89 -17.65
C PHE A 131 1.51 15.43 -18.46
N ALA A 132 2.65 14.74 -18.43
CA ALA A 132 3.81 15.10 -19.23
C ALA A 132 3.48 15.13 -20.74
N ASN A 133 2.76 14.11 -21.24
CA ASN A 133 2.31 14.07 -22.63
C ASN A 133 1.35 15.23 -22.98
N VAL A 134 0.40 15.54 -22.10
CA VAL A 134 -0.53 16.69 -22.27
C VAL A 134 0.25 18.01 -22.34
N THR A 135 1.34 18.15 -21.59
CA THR A 135 2.17 19.36 -21.58
C THR A 135 3.27 19.39 -22.67
N GLY A 136 3.38 18.34 -23.48
CA GLY A 136 4.40 18.22 -24.53
C GLY A 136 5.80 17.79 -24.04
N ASP A 137 5.94 17.30 -22.82
CA ASP A 137 7.18 16.75 -22.28
C ASP A 137 7.25 15.24 -22.56
N ASN A 138 7.58 14.90 -23.80
CA ASN A 138 7.63 13.50 -24.24
C ASN A 138 8.70 12.67 -23.50
N ARG A 139 9.81 13.31 -23.10
CA ARG A 139 10.89 12.61 -22.39
C ARG A 139 10.43 12.13 -21.02
N THR A 140 9.77 12.99 -20.25
CA THR A 140 9.21 12.61 -18.95
C THR A 140 8.08 11.60 -19.13
N ALA A 141 7.24 11.75 -20.17
CA ALA A 141 6.19 10.80 -20.47
C ALA A 141 6.72 9.37 -20.70
N GLU A 142 7.68 9.22 -21.62
CA GLU A 142 8.30 7.92 -21.93
C GLU A 142 9.00 7.31 -20.71
N HIS A 143 9.73 8.12 -19.94
CA HIS A 143 10.42 7.66 -18.75
C HIS A 143 9.45 7.11 -17.69
N PHE A 144 8.36 7.82 -17.41
CA PHE A 144 7.39 7.38 -16.40
C PHE A 144 6.55 6.20 -16.85
N LEU A 145 6.32 6.01 -18.16
CA LEU A 145 5.75 4.76 -18.67
C LEU A 145 6.66 3.57 -18.36
N GLN A 146 7.97 3.69 -18.62
CA GLN A 146 8.94 2.63 -18.30
C GLN A 146 8.97 2.31 -16.80
N ILE A 147 8.96 3.34 -15.94
CA ILE A 147 8.91 3.13 -14.48
C ILE A 147 7.62 2.42 -14.08
N SER A 148 6.47 2.82 -14.65
CA SER A 148 5.18 2.21 -14.35
C SER A 148 5.13 0.73 -14.75
N ASP A 149 5.76 0.36 -15.87
CA ASP A 149 5.86 -1.05 -16.29
C ASP A 149 6.72 -1.86 -15.31
N VAL A 150 7.86 -1.31 -14.88
CA VAL A 150 8.72 -1.95 -13.86
C VAL A 150 7.98 -2.14 -12.53
N ARG A 151 7.18 -1.16 -12.09
CA ARG A 151 6.39 -1.28 -10.87
C ARG A 151 5.26 -2.31 -11.01
N LYS A 152 4.58 -2.34 -12.16
CA LYS A 152 3.56 -3.36 -12.45
C LYS A 152 4.16 -4.77 -12.35
N GLU A 153 5.34 -4.99 -12.93
CA GLU A 153 6.06 -6.25 -12.80
C GLU A 153 6.42 -6.57 -11.35
N ALA A 154 6.90 -5.59 -10.58
CA ALA A 154 7.21 -5.76 -9.16
C ALA A 154 5.97 -6.17 -8.35
N ILE A 155 4.82 -5.53 -8.59
CA ILE A 155 3.54 -5.88 -7.95
C ILE A 155 3.15 -7.32 -8.26
N ASN A 156 3.25 -7.73 -9.53
CA ASN A 156 2.92 -9.10 -9.96
C ASN A 156 3.90 -10.13 -9.38
N SER A 157 5.18 -9.80 -9.28
CA SER A 157 6.20 -10.73 -8.81
C SER A 157 6.13 -10.93 -7.29
N VAL A 158 5.89 -9.86 -6.53
CA VAL A 158 6.00 -9.87 -5.07
C VAL A 158 4.67 -10.15 -4.37
N PHE A 159 3.58 -9.51 -4.82
CA PHE A 159 2.31 -9.52 -4.10
C PHE A 159 1.32 -10.55 -4.62
N TRP A 160 1.38 -10.94 -5.90
CA TRP A 160 0.41 -11.89 -6.45
C TRP A 160 0.50 -13.26 -5.76
N ASN A 161 -0.63 -13.77 -5.30
CA ASN A 161 -0.74 -15.12 -4.77
C ASN A 161 -1.59 -15.97 -5.72
N ALA A 162 -0.94 -16.88 -6.44
CA ALA A 162 -1.60 -17.69 -7.47
C ALA A 162 -2.68 -18.65 -6.92
N ASN A 163 -2.55 -19.08 -5.65
CA ASN A 163 -3.51 -19.98 -5.02
C ASN A 163 -4.78 -19.23 -4.58
N MET A 164 -4.60 -18.06 -3.96
CA MET A 164 -5.70 -17.23 -3.48
C MET A 164 -6.29 -16.33 -4.57
N LYS A 165 -5.62 -16.16 -5.72
CA LYS A 165 -6.05 -15.31 -6.83
C LYS A 165 -6.33 -13.86 -6.41
N GLN A 166 -5.42 -13.33 -5.59
CA GLN A 166 -5.45 -11.97 -5.08
C GLN A 166 -4.02 -11.52 -4.78
N TRP A 167 -3.83 -10.23 -4.52
CA TRP A 167 -2.54 -9.71 -4.07
C TRP A 167 -2.49 -9.67 -2.54
N LEU A 168 -1.33 -9.95 -1.96
CA LEU A 168 -1.11 -9.94 -0.52
C LEU A 168 0.02 -8.98 -0.19
N ASP A 169 -0.10 -8.27 0.93
CA ASP A 169 1.02 -7.52 1.48
C ASP A 169 2.19 -8.47 1.78
N SER A 170 3.42 -7.96 1.67
CA SER A 170 4.62 -8.72 2.00
C SER A 170 5.27 -8.19 3.27
N TRP A 171 5.66 -9.08 4.16
CA TRP A 171 6.41 -8.75 5.37
C TRP A 171 7.91 -8.74 5.09
N LEU A 172 8.60 -7.71 5.59
CA LEU A 172 10.05 -7.71 5.67
C LEU A 172 10.51 -8.72 6.72
N SER A 173 11.65 -9.37 6.49
CA SER A 173 12.27 -10.18 7.52
C SER A 173 12.89 -9.27 8.60
N ASN A 174 13.00 -9.76 9.83
CA ASN A 174 13.57 -8.99 10.93
C ASN A 174 15.11 -8.83 10.82
N THR A 175 15.75 -9.34 9.77
CA THR A 175 17.19 -9.19 9.54
C THR A 175 17.48 -7.83 8.91
N THR A 176 17.51 -6.81 9.76
CA THR A 176 17.62 -5.38 9.44
C THR A 176 18.92 -4.92 8.78
N HIS A 177 19.84 -5.83 8.42
CA HIS A 177 21.17 -5.49 7.91
C HIS A 177 21.33 -5.69 6.40
N GLU A 178 20.40 -6.37 5.74
CA GLU A 178 20.50 -6.63 4.30
C GLU A 178 19.83 -5.53 3.48
N LYS A 179 20.60 -4.96 2.55
CA LYS A 179 20.12 -3.92 1.61
C LYS A 179 19.10 -4.44 0.60
N VAL A 180 19.07 -5.76 0.38
CA VAL A 180 18.12 -6.44 -0.51
C VAL A 180 17.50 -7.57 0.28
N GLN A 181 16.17 -7.60 0.34
CA GLN A 181 15.40 -8.61 1.05
C GLN A 181 15.11 -9.77 0.11
N VAL A 182 15.23 -11.01 0.58
CA VAL A 182 14.88 -12.18 -0.24
C VAL A 182 13.38 -12.44 -0.13
N TRP A 183 12.71 -12.51 -1.27
CA TRP A 183 11.30 -12.85 -1.31
C TRP A 183 11.07 -14.31 -0.88
N ASP A 184 10.03 -14.52 -0.08
CA ASP A 184 9.51 -15.85 0.26
C ASP A 184 7.99 -15.77 0.35
N THR A 185 7.30 -16.76 -0.21
CA THR A 185 5.85 -16.96 -0.01
C THR A 185 5.44 -16.96 1.46
N LEU A 186 6.30 -17.45 2.36
CA LEU A 186 6.06 -17.45 3.81
C LEU A 186 5.99 -16.04 4.40
N HIS A 187 6.52 -15.04 3.69
CA HIS A 187 6.46 -13.63 4.09
C HIS A 187 5.20 -12.92 3.60
N GLN A 188 4.37 -13.52 2.74
CA GLN A 188 3.09 -12.92 2.37
C GLN A 188 2.10 -12.98 3.54
N ASN A 189 1.40 -11.87 3.79
CA ASN A 189 0.32 -11.82 4.78
C ASN A 189 -0.88 -12.64 4.28
N GLN A 190 -1.07 -13.84 4.81
CA GLN A 190 -2.13 -14.76 4.38
C GLN A 190 -3.54 -14.33 4.83
N ASN A 191 -3.65 -13.30 5.67
CA ASN A 191 -4.95 -12.76 6.06
C ASN A 191 -5.60 -11.99 4.90
N VAL A 192 -6.92 -12.02 4.86
CA VAL A 192 -7.69 -11.41 3.77
C VAL A 192 -8.15 -10.01 4.17
N PHE A 193 -7.69 -9.02 3.41
CA PHE A 193 -8.06 -7.61 3.55
C PHE A 193 -8.63 -7.08 2.25
N ALA A 194 -9.51 -6.08 2.32
CA ALA A 194 -10.03 -5.42 1.12
C ALA A 194 -8.92 -4.77 0.26
N SER A 195 -7.80 -4.35 0.89
CA SER A 195 -6.61 -3.84 0.19
C SER A 195 -6.01 -4.84 -0.80
N ASN A 196 -6.21 -6.16 -0.58
CA ASN A 196 -5.72 -7.22 -1.46
C ASN A 196 -6.27 -7.11 -2.89
N PHE A 197 -7.39 -6.41 -3.07
CA PHE A 197 -8.09 -6.26 -4.33
C PHE A 197 -7.93 -4.86 -4.95
N VAL A 198 -7.34 -3.91 -4.22
CA VAL A 198 -7.10 -2.53 -4.67
C VAL A 198 -6.27 -2.43 -5.97
N PRO A 199 -5.33 -3.35 -6.30
CA PRO A 199 -4.66 -3.29 -7.60
C PRO A 199 -5.63 -3.27 -8.80
N LEU A 200 -6.82 -3.86 -8.70
CA LEU A 200 -7.83 -3.77 -9.77
C LEU A 200 -8.22 -2.33 -10.10
N TRP A 201 -8.09 -1.38 -9.18
CA TRP A 201 -8.38 0.03 -9.46
C TRP A 201 -7.44 0.63 -10.54
N MET A 202 -6.29 0.01 -10.81
CA MET A 202 -5.33 0.49 -11.80
C MET A 202 -5.54 -0.17 -13.17
N LYS A 203 -5.53 0.67 -14.22
CA LYS A 203 -5.73 0.25 -15.63
C LYS A 203 -4.96 -1.00 -16.06
N PRO A 204 -3.67 -1.15 -15.73
CA PRO A 204 -2.92 -2.32 -16.16
C PRO A 204 -3.44 -3.65 -15.62
N PHE A 205 -4.29 -3.65 -14.59
CA PHE A 205 -4.89 -4.85 -14.00
C PHE A 205 -6.35 -5.03 -14.41
N TYR A 206 -7.21 -3.99 -14.34
CA TYR A 206 -8.61 -4.15 -14.78
C TYR A 206 -8.76 -4.40 -16.29
N SER A 207 -7.74 -4.09 -17.09
CA SER A 207 -7.76 -4.34 -18.54
C SER A 207 -7.49 -5.81 -18.91
N ASP A 208 -7.08 -6.66 -17.95
CA ASP A 208 -6.87 -8.09 -18.17
C ASP A 208 -8.12 -8.88 -17.71
N ALA A 209 -8.96 -9.27 -18.67
CA ALA A 209 -10.22 -9.93 -18.40
C ALA A 209 -10.09 -11.29 -17.69
N LEU A 210 -9.00 -12.02 -17.93
CA LEU A 210 -8.76 -13.31 -17.28
C LEU A 210 -8.37 -13.10 -15.82
N LEU A 211 -7.46 -12.16 -15.56
CA LEU A 211 -7.09 -11.74 -14.21
C LEU A 211 -8.31 -11.25 -13.43
N VAL A 212 -9.11 -10.36 -14.02
CA VAL A 212 -10.33 -9.82 -13.39
C VAL A 212 -11.30 -10.94 -13.03
N SER A 213 -11.54 -11.91 -13.93
CA SER A 213 -12.41 -13.05 -13.64
C SER A 213 -11.94 -13.86 -12.43
N ASP A 214 -10.64 -14.16 -12.37
CA ASP A 214 -10.02 -14.88 -11.26
C ASP A 214 -10.15 -14.12 -9.93
N VAL A 215 -9.82 -12.83 -9.95
CA VAL A 215 -9.86 -11.95 -8.77
C VAL A 215 -11.30 -11.74 -8.28
N LEU A 216 -12.26 -11.55 -9.17
CA LEU A 216 -13.68 -11.42 -8.82
C LEU A 216 -14.23 -12.68 -8.17
N LYS A 217 -13.81 -13.86 -8.64
CA LYS A 217 -14.17 -15.12 -7.99
C LYS A 217 -13.58 -15.18 -6.57
N SER A 218 -12.31 -14.82 -6.43
CA SER A 218 -11.63 -14.73 -5.12
C SER A 218 -12.37 -13.79 -4.16
N LEU A 219 -12.67 -12.56 -4.59
CA LEU A 219 -13.40 -11.57 -3.80
C LEU A 219 -14.77 -12.08 -3.36
N LYS A 220 -15.53 -12.72 -4.26
CA LYS A 220 -16.84 -13.30 -3.92
C LYS A 220 -16.76 -14.40 -2.87
N THR A 221 -15.70 -15.21 -2.90
CA THR A 221 -15.49 -16.30 -1.93
C THR A 221 -14.68 -15.90 -0.70
N SER A 222 -14.13 -14.69 -0.67
CA SER A 222 -13.24 -14.20 0.39
C SER A 222 -13.91 -14.05 1.76
N GLY A 223 -15.24 -13.93 1.79
CA GLY A 223 -15.99 -13.53 2.97
C GLY A 223 -15.99 -12.03 3.25
N LEU A 224 -15.31 -11.20 2.46
CA LEU A 224 -15.35 -9.74 2.60
C LEU A 224 -16.68 -9.15 2.11
N LEU A 225 -17.32 -9.73 1.09
CA LEU A 225 -18.62 -9.26 0.61
C LEU A 225 -19.71 -9.57 1.64
N ARG A 226 -20.27 -8.53 2.24
CA ARG A 226 -21.38 -8.59 3.20
C ARG A 226 -22.62 -7.92 2.61
N ALA A 227 -23.74 -8.03 3.32
CA ALA A 227 -25.03 -7.50 2.87
C ALA A 227 -25.01 -5.99 2.56
N ALA A 228 -24.17 -5.22 3.24
CA ALA A 228 -24.11 -3.76 3.15
C ALA A 228 -22.83 -3.22 2.47
N GLY A 229 -22.01 -4.08 1.88
CA GLY A 229 -20.76 -3.69 1.23
C GLY A 229 -19.60 -4.65 1.53
N VAL A 230 -18.38 -4.20 1.24
CA VAL A 230 -17.15 -4.93 1.46
C VAL A 230 -16.59 -4.60 2.85
N ALA A 231 -16.48 -5.62 3.71
CA ALA A 231 -15.78 -5.50 4.98
C ALA A 231 -14.28 -5.26 4.76
N THR A 232 -13.64 -4.53 5.67
CA THR A 232 -12.22 -4.17 5.56
C THR A 232 -11.28 -5.37 5.74
N SER A 233 -11.64 -6.28 6.65
CA SER A 233 -10.96 -7.56 6.89
C SER A 233 -11.97 -8.61 7.36
N LEU A 234 -11.49 -9.78 7.77
CA LEU A 234 -12.30 -10.82 8.43
C LEU A 234 -12.08 -10.89 9.95
N SER A 235 -11.15 -10.10 10.48
CA SER A 235 -10.78 -10.11 11.89
C SER A 235 -11.66 -9.16 12.70
N ASP A 236 -12.41 -9.67 13.68
CA ASP A 236 -13.14 -8.83 14.64
C ASP A 236 -12.21 -8.44 15.80
N SER A 237 -11.36 -7.45 15.56
CA SER A 237 -10.27 -7.07 16.48
C SER A 237 -10.65 -5.91 17.41
N GLY A 238 -11.80 -5.27 17.17
CA GLY A 238 -12.18 -3.98 17.77
C GLY A 238 -11.44 -2.77 17.19
N GLN A 239 -10.55 -2.94 16.21
CA GLN A 239 -9.90 -1.83 15.50
C GLN A 239 -10.80 -1.30 14.37
N GLN A 240 -10.66 -0.01 14.03
CA GLN A 240 -11.58 0.61 13.08
C GLN A 240 -11.40 0.13 11.62
N TRP A 241 -10.18 -0.28 11.24
CA TRP A 241 -9.88 -0.83 9.91
C TRP A 241 -9.85 -2.36 9.91
N ASP A 242 -10.88 -2.96 10.51
CA ASP A 242 -11.08 -4.41 10.62
C ASP A 242 -12.59 -4.72 10.62
N PHE A 243 -12.96 -6.01 10.54
CA PHE A 243 -14.37 -6.42 10.67
C PHE A 243 -14.96 -5.91 12.00
N PRO A 244 -16.25 -5.48 12.05
CA PRO A 244 -17.26 -5.50 11.00
C PRO A 244 -17.27 -4.27 10.07
N ASN A 245 -16.29 -3.38 10.17
CA ASN A 245 -16.33 -2.11 9.47
C ASN A 245 -16.07 -2.27 7.96
N GLY A 246 -16.70 -1.39 7.18
CA GLY A 246 -16.42 -1.18 5.78
C GLY A 246 -16.26 0.32 5.52
N TRP A 247 -15.26 0.70 4.73
CA TRP A 247 -14.90 2.10 4.50
C TRP A 247 -15.18 2.51 3.06
N ALA A 248 -15.79 3.68 2.87
CA ALA A 248 -16.18 4.21 1.56
C ALA A 248 -15.04 4.24 0.51
N PRO A 249 -13.79 4.62 0.85
CA PRO A 249 -12.69 4.58 -0.12
C PRO A 249 -12.43 3.17 -0.68
N LEU A 250 -12.52 2.14 0.16
CA LEU A 250 -12.37 0.75 -0.27
C LEU A 250 -13.53 0.32 -1.17
N GLN A 251 -14.76 0.72 -0.83
CA GLN A 251 -15.91 0.42 -1.69
C GLN A 251 -15.72 1.04 -3.08
N HIS A 252 -15.33 2.31 -3.12
CA HIS A 252 -15.13 3.04 -4.37
C HIS A 252 -14.05 2.40 -5.24
N MET A 253 -12.86 2.13 -4.69
CA MET A 253 -11.76 1.54 -5.45
C MET A 253 -12.09 0.15 -6.00
N LEU A 254 -12.88 -0.66 -5.27
CA LEU A 254 -13.29 -2.00 -5.70
C LEU A 254 -14.48 -2.01 -6.67
N VAL A 255 -15.24 -0.91 -6.75
CA VAL A 255 -16.36 -0.77 -7.71
C VAL A 255 -15.86 -0.16 -9.02
N GLU A 256 -14.96 0.82 -8.95
CA GLU A 256 -14.36 1.45 -10.14
C GLU A 256 -13.33 0.55 -10.85
N GLY A 257 -12.64 -0.32 -10.09
CA GLY A 257 -11.72 -1.33 -10.63
C GLY A 257 -12.42 -2.62 -11.02
#